data_AF-K5W404-F1
#
_entry.id   AF-K5W404-F1
#
_cell.length_a   1.000
_cell.length_b   1.000
_cell.length_c   1.000
_cell.angle_alpha   90.00
_cell.angle_beta   90.00
_cell.angle_gamma   90.00
#
_symmetry.space_group_name_H-M   'P 1'
#
loop_
_entity.id
_entity.type
_entity.pdbx_description
1 polymer ?
#
loop_
_entity_poly.entity_id
_entity_poly.type
_entity_poly.pdbx_seq_one_letter_code
_entity_poly.pdbx_strand_id
1 'polypeptide(L)'
;MEKRKRLLGDDHPHTLASMSNLASTYGDQGKWNKAEMLRVVVMEKSKLLLGDDHPDTLTSLSNLASTYGDQGKWNEAESLEVVVMEKRKRLLGDDHPHTLTSMANLASTYGDQGKWNEAEALEVVVMEKRKQLLGDDHPHTLTSMANLASTYKNQGQWKEAEALQVVVMEKRKQLLGDDLNTAVLQHRE
;
A
#
# COMPACT_ATOMS: atom_id res chain seq x y z
N MET A 1 20.72 9.75 -11.90
CA MET A 1 19.61 9.68 -12.89
C MET A 1 20.08 10.08 -14.29
N GLU A 2 20.71 11.26 -14.46
CA GLU A 2 21.17 11.75 -15.78
C GLU A 2 22.08 10.79 -16.56
N LYS A 3 23.01 10.12 -15.88
CA LYS A 3 23.91 9.14 -16.52
C LYS A 3 23.14 7.95 -17.13
N ARG A 4 22.11 7.44 -16.45
CA ARG A 4 21.26 6.35 -16.95
C ARG A 4 20.37 6.82 -18.09
N LYS A 5 19.79 8.02 -17.97
CA LYS A 5 19.00 8.68 -19.03
C LYS A 5 19.81 8.79 -20.34
N ARG A 6 21.07 9.23 -20.25
CA ARG A 6 21.97 9.32 -21.41
C ARG A 6 22.39 7.96 -22.00
N LEU A 7 22.50 6.92 -21.17
CA LEU A 7 22.99 5.60 -21.59
C LEU A 7 21.90 4.67 -22.13
N LEU A 8 20.70 4.73 -21.54
CA LEU A 8 19.63 3.77 -21.78
C LEU A 8 18.42 4.41 -22.48
N GLY A 9 18.35 5.75 -22.53
CA GLY A 9 17.18 6.48 -23.00
C GLY A 9 16.14 6.72 -21.92
N ASP A 10 15.20 7.61 -22.23
CA ASP A 10 14.16 8.09 -21.31
C ASP A 10 13.08 7.04 -21.04
N ASP A 11 13.00 6.02 -21.89
CA ASP A 11 11.95 4.99 -21.90
C ASP A 11 12.42 3.67 -21.29
N HIS A 12 13.70 3.55 -20.95
CA HIS A 12 14.23 2.31 -20.40
C HIS A 12 13.66 2.04 -18.99
N PRO A 13 13.24 0.79 -18.67
CA PRO A 13 12.69 0.44 -17.35
C PRO A 13 13.54 0.90 -16.16
N HIS A 14 14.86 0.72 -16.22
CA HIS A 14 15.78 1.24 -15.20
C HIS A 14 15.81 2.78 -15.05
N THR A 15 15.54 3.54 -16.12
CA THR A 15 15.38 5.00 -16.05
C THR A 15 14.08 5.33 -15.32
N LEU A 16 12.97 4.68 -15.65
CA LEU A 16 11.68 4.84 -14.97
C LEU A 16 11.72 4.48 -13.48
N ALA A 17 12.41 3.39 -13.14
CA ALA A 17 12.65 3.00 -11.75
C ALA A 17 13.47 4.07 -11.00
N SER A 18 14.49 4.63 -11.65
CA SER A 18 15.29 5.72 -11.06
C SER A 18 14.46 6.99 -10.83
N MET A 19 13.54 7.31 -11.74
CA MET A 19 12.61 8.44 -11.59
C MET A 19 11.62 8.21 -10.46
N SER A 20 11.09 6.98 -10.33
CA SER A 20 10.21 6.58 -9.24
C SER A 20 10.88 6.71 -7.87
N ASN A 21 12.14 6.27 -7.75
CA ASN A 21 12.89 6.42 -6.50
C ASN A 21 13.15 7.89 -6.15
N LEU A 22 13.48 8.72 -7.15
CA LEU A 22 13.64 10.16 -6.94
C LEU A 22 12.33 10.83 -6.52
N ALA A 23 11.19 10.39 -7.07
CA ALA A 23 9.88 10.87 -6.66
C ALA A 23 9.61 10.53 -5.18
N SER A 24 9.90 9.31 -4.73
CA SER A 24 9.83 8.94 -3.31
C SER A 24 10.72 9.84 -2.45
N THR A 25 11.98 10.06 -2.83
CA THR A 25 12.88 10.97 -2.10
C THR A 25 12.34 12.41 -2.02
N TYR A 26 11.66 12.89 -3.05
CA TYR A 26 10.99 14.19 -2.98
C TYR A 26 9.78 14.17 -2.05
N GLY A 27 8.99 13.08 -2.03
CA GLY A 27 7.90 12.90 -1.07
C GLY A 27 8.39 12.92 0.38
N ASP A 28 9.45 12.17 0.69
CA ASP A 28 10.07 12.14 2.02
C ASP A 28 10.57 13.53 2.48
N GLN A 29 10.86 14.42 1.53
CA GLN A 29 11.26 15.81 1.79
C GLN A 29 10.09 16.81 1.80
N GLY A 30 8.84 16.33 1.68
CA GLY A 30 7.64 17.16 1.55
C GLY A 30 7.55 17.93 0.23
N LYS A 31 8.36 17.60 -0.77
CA LYS A 31 8.40 18.26 -2.09
C LYS A 31 7.38 17.61 -3.04
N TRP A 32 6.13 17.58 -2.62
CA TRP A 32 5.06 16.82 -3.28
C TRP A 32 4.84 17.18 -4.75
N ASN A 33 4.87 18.47 -5.11
CA ASN A 33 4.75 18.89 -6.51
C ASN A 33 5.85 18.31 -7.43
N LYS A 34 7.07 18.13 -6.90
CA LYS A 34 8.18 17.51 -7.66
C LYS A 34 8.01 16.01 -7.76
N ALA A 35 7.51 15.37 -6.68
CA ALA A 35 7.18 13.95 -6.68
C ALA A 35 6.08 13.66 -7.71
N GLU A 36 4.99 14.43 -7.70
CA GLU A 36 3.87 14.30 -8.63
C GLU A 36 4.32 14.41 -10.08
N MET A 37 5.08 15.46 -10.43
CA MET A 37 5.59 15.64 -11.79
C MET A 37 6.36 14.42 -12.29
N LEU A 38 7.22 13.82 -11.45
CA LEU A 38 7.95 12.61 -11.82
C LEU A 38 7.04 11.38 -11.92
N ARG A 39 6.06 11.23 -11.01
CA ARG A 39 5.11 10.12 -11.03
C ARG A 39 4.22 10.16 -12.28
N VAL A 40 3.74 11.33 -12.70
CA VAL A 40 2.97 11.50 -13.94
C VAL A 40 3.79 11.06 -15.14
N VAL A 41 5.04 11.52 -15.28
CA VAL A 41 5.91 11.14 -16.40
C VAL A 41 6.17 9.63 -16.42
N VAL A 42 6.40 9.01 -15.26
CA VAL A 42 6.59 7.55 -15.17
C VAL A 42 5.30 6.80 -15.55
N MET A 43 4.15 7.29 -15.13
CA MET A 43 2.85 6.69 -15.43
C MET A 43 2.54 6.74 -16.93
N GLU A 44 2.69 7.89 -17.57
CA GLU A 44 2.46 8.06 -19.00
C GLU A 44 3.40 7.19 -19.84
N LYS A 45 4.69 7.16 -19.49
CA LYS A 45 5.67 6.31 -20.18
C LYS A 45 5.38 4.83 -19.99
N SER A 46 5.04 4.39 -18.78
CA SER A 46 4.69 2.98 -18.52
C SER A 46 3.47 2.56 -19.34
N LYS A 47 2.43 3.41 -19.39
CA LYS A 47 1.25 3.16 -20.24
C LYS A 47 1.61 3.03 -21.71
N LEU A 48 2.41 3.96 -22.24
CA LEU A 48 2.80 3.96 -23.65
C LEU A 48 3.63 2.73 -24.03
N LEU A 49 4.55 2.32 -23.17
CA LEU A 49 5.55 1.28 -23.49
C LEU A 49 5.05 -0.13 -23.17
N LEU A 50 4.29 -0.28 -22.08
CA LEU A 50 3.92 -1.58 -21.51
C LEU A 50 2.42 -1.87 -21.61
N GLY A 51 1.61 -0.83 -21.85
CA GLY A 51 0.15 -0.92 -21.86
C GLY A 51 -0.48 -0.71 -20.48
N ASP A 52 -1.80 -0.50 -20.47
CA ASP A 52 -2.57 -0.12 -19.27
C ASP A 52 -2.70 -1.23 -18.22
N ASP A 53 -2.58 -2.49 -18.63
CA ASP A 53 -2.77 -3.66 -17.78
C ASP A 53 -1.45 -4.22 -17.23
N HIS A 54 -0.30 -3.67 -17.65
CA HIS A 54 1.00 -4.16 -17.22
C HIS A 54 1.23 -3.89 -15.71
N PRO A 55 1.79 -4.84 -14.94
CA PRO A 55 2.05 -4.67 -13.51
C PRO A 55 2.82 -3.40 -13.14
N ASP A 56 3.82 -3.02 -13.93
CA ASP A 56 4.59 -1.79 -13.70
C ASP A 56 3.76 -0.53 -13.93
N THR A 57 2.87 -0.54 -14.93
CA THR A 57 1.92 0.56 -15.17
C THR A 57 0.97 0.71 -13.99
N LEU A 58 0.40 -0.40 -13.51
CA LEU A 58 -0.48 -0.40 -12.33
C LEU A 58 0.25 0.07 -11.08
N THR A 59 1.51 -0.30 -10.91
CA THR A 59 2.37 0.16 -9.80
C THR A 59 2.65 1.66 -9.90
N SER A 60 2.90 2.19 -11.09
CA SER A 60 3.08 3.64 -11.30
C SER A 60 1.82 4.44 -10.97
N LEU A 61 0.62 3.91 -11.31
CA LEU A 61 -0.67 4.50 -10.95
C LEU A 61 -0.90 4.52 -9.43
N SER A 62 -0.66 3.39 -8.74
CA SER A 62 -0.74 3.34 -7.27
C SER A 62 0.20 4.35 -6.60
N ASN A 63 1.42 4.50 -7.12
CA ASN A 63 2.37 5.45 -6.57
C ASN A 63 1.96 6.91 -6.80
N LEU A 64 1.35 7.22 -7.94
CA LEU A 64 0.79 8.54 -8.21
C LEU A 64 -0.41 8.82 -7.27
N ALA A 65 -1.28 7.83 -7.06
CA ALA A 65 -2.40 7.94 -6.13
C ALA A 65 -1.94 8.23 -4.70
N SER A 66 -0.95 7.50 -4.20
CA SER A 66 -0.33 7.78 -2.89
C SER A 66 0.22 9.21 -2.81
N THR A 67 0.86 9.70 -3.88
CA THR A 67 1.36 11.10 -3.93
C THR A 67 0.22 12.13 -3.94
N TYR A 68 -0.94 11.79 -4.50
CA TYR A 68 -2.13 12.64 -4.40
C TYR A 68 -2.71 12.61 -2.98
N GLY A 69 -2.75 11.45 -2.35
CA GLY A 69 -3.16 11.31 -0.96
C GLY A 69 -2.31 12.18 -0.03
N ASP A 70 -0.99 12.08 -0.12
CA ASP A 70 -0.07 12.88 0.69
C ASP A 70 -0.24 14.41 0.49
N GLN A 71 -0.85 14.84 -0.61
CA GLN A 71 -1.19 16.24 -0.90
C GLN A 71 -2.60 16.66 -0.44
N GLY A 72 -3.41 15.74 0.07
CA GLY A 72 -4.83 15.97 0.35
C GLY A 72 -5.74 15.94 -0.88
N LYS A 73 -5.22 15.49 -2.04
CA LYS A 73 -5.96 15.35 -3.30
C LYS A 73 -6.69 13.99 -3.34
N TRP A 74 -7.58 13.78 -2.36
CA TRP A 74 -8.15 12.46 -2.09
C TRP A 74 -9.04 11.92 -3.21
N ASN A 75 -9.74 12.78 -3.94
CA ASN A 75 -10.60 12.38 -5.06
C ASN A 75 -9.77 11.84 -6.23
N GLU A 76 -8.63 12.47 -6.52
CA GLU A 76 -7.68 12.04 -7.54
C GLU A 76 -7.00 10.72 -7.15
N ALA A 77 -6.66 10.56 -5.86
CA ALA A 77 -6.15 9.31 -5.32
C ALA A 77 -7.18 8.17 -5.47
N GLU A 78 -8.41 8.39 -5.01
CA GLU A 78 -9.51 7.41 -5.09
C GLU A 78 -9.76 6.97 -6.54
N SER A 79 -9.84 7.92 -7.48
CA SER A 79 -10.10 7.61 -8.89
C SER A 79 -9.03 6.66 -9.46
N LEU A 80 -7.76 6.89 -9.15
CA LEU A 80 -6.67 6.02 -9.59
C LEU A 80 -6.68 4.66 -8.88
N GLU A 81 -6.94 4.64 -7.58
CA GLU A 81 -6.94 3.43 -6.76
C GLU A 81 -8.08 2.47 -7.14
N VAL A 82 -9.27 2.99 -7.44
CA VAL A 82 -10.40 2.20 -7.96
C VAL A 82 -9.99 1.50 -9.27
N VAL A 83 -9.41 2.26 -10.22
CA VAL A 83 -8.96 1.70 -11.50
C VAL A 83 -7.92 0.60 -11.30
N VAL A 84 -6.93 0.82 -10.42
CA VAL A 84 -5.89 -0.18 -10.16
C VAL A 84 -6.46 -1.41 -9.46
N MET A 85 -7.33 -1.23 -8.47
CA MET A 85 -7.99 -2.32 -7.74
C MET A 85 -8.79 -3.19 -8.71
N GLU A 86 -9.64 -2.59 -9.54
CA GLU A 86 -10.47 -3.33 -10.51
C GLU A 86 -9.62 -4.09 -11.54
N LYS A 87 -8.57 -3.46 -12.08
CA LYS A 87 -7.66 -4.12 -13.02
C LYS A 87 -6.92 -5.28 -12.35
N ARG A 88 -6.37 -5.10 -11.14
CA ARG A 88 -5.68 -6.19 -10.41
C ARG A 88 -6.63 -7.32 -10.06
N LYS A 89 -7.84 -6.99 -9.62
CA LYS A 89 -8.90 -7.96 -9.35
C LYS A 89 -9.21 -8.81 -10.60
N ARG A 90 -9.39 -8.18 -11.76
CA ARG A 90 -9.62 -8.87 -13.03
C ARG A 90 -8.44 -9.73 -13.48
N LEU A 91 -7.22 -9.22 -13.36
CA LEU A 91 -6.01 -9.84 -13.93
C LEU A 91 -5.40 -10.91 -13.02
N LEU A 92 -5.47 -10.72 -11.71
CA LEU A 92 -4.76 -11.54 -10.71
C LEU A 92 -5.73 -12.30 -9.78
N GLY A 93 -7.00 -11.89 -9.74
CA GLY A 93 -7.99 -12.41 -8.80
C GLY A 93 -8.03 -11.64 -7.47
N ASP A 94 -9.09 -11.90 -6.71
CA ASP A 94 -9.44 -11.22 -5.45
C ASP A 94 -8.41 -11.49 -4.33
N ASP A 95 -7.82 -12.69 -4.34
CA ASP A 95 -6.95 -13.18 -3.27
C ASP A 95 -5.47 -12.81 -3.49
N HIS A 96 -5.13 -12.23 -4.64
CA HIS A 96 -3.75 -11.91 -4.96
C HIS A 96 -3.20 -10.81 -4.04
N PRO A 97 -1.97 -10.92 -3.51
CA PRO A 97 -1.40 -9.93 -2.60
C PRO A 97 -1.42 -8.48 -3.11
N HIS A 98 -1.18 -8.28 -4.41
CA HIS A 98 -1.29 -6.96 -5.04
C HIS A 98 -2.73 -6.43 -5.12
N THR A 99 -3.74 -7.29 -5.31
CA THR A 99 -5.15 -6.89 -5.26
C THR A 99 -5.53 -6.46 -3.85
N LEU A 100 -5.17 -7.27 -2.84
CA LEU A 100 -5.41 -6.97 -1.43
C LEU A 100 -4.69 -5.68 -0.98
N THR A 101 -3.51 -5.41 -1.51
CA THR A 101 -2.79 -4.16 -1.24
C THR A 101 -3.51 -2.95 -1.86
N SER A 102 -4.02 -3.08 -3.09
CA SER A 102 -4.82 -2.01 -3.70
C SER A 102 -6.11 -1.73 -2.97
N MET A 103 -6.80 -2.77 -2.47
CA MET A 103 -7.98 -2.61 -1.64
C MET A 103 -7.66 -1.90 -0.32
N ALA A 104 -6.56 -2.25 0.33
CA ALA A 104 -6.13 -1.60 1.57
C ALA A 104 -5.77 -0.12 1.36
N ASN A 105 -5.13 0.23 0.25
CA ASN A 105 -4.82 1.62 -0.08
C ASN A 105 -6.10 2.43 -0.33
N LEU A 106 -7.03 1.89 -1.12
CA LEU A 106 -8.33 2.53 -1.36
C LEU A 106 -9.11 2.74 -0.05
N ALA A 107 -9.06 1.77 0.85
CA ALA A 107 -9.70 1.90 2.16
C ALA A 107 -9.08 3.01 3.01
N SER A 108 -7.74 3.14 3.00
CA SER A 108 -7.04 4.25 3.66
C SER A 108 -7.50 5.60 3.11
N THR A 109 -7.56 5.73 1.77
CA THR A 109 -8.05 6.94 1.10
C THR A 109 -9.50 7.25 1.47
N TYR A 110 -10.36 6.24 1.60
CA TYR A 110 -11.72 6.44 2.10
C TYR A 110 -11.74 6.93 3.55
N GLY A 111 -10.89 6.39 4.42
CA GLY A 111 -10.72 6.88 5.78
C GLY A 111 -10.28 8.34 5.83
N ASP A 112 -9.32 8.73 5.01
CA ASP A 112 -8.83 10.12 4.93
C ASP A 112 -9.92 11.10 4.43
N GLN A 113 -10.89 10.60 3.67
CA GLN A 113 -12.09 11.36 3.26
C GLN A 113 -13.22 11.35 4.29
N GLY A 114 -13.11 10.57 5.36
CA GLY A 114 -14.20 10.34 6.32
C GLY A 114 -15.30 9.40 5.82
N LYS A 115 -15.06 8.68 4.73
CA LYS A 115 -15.95 7.63 4.16
C LYS A 115 -15.75 6.32 4.92
N TRP A 116 -16.07 6.32 6.21
CA TRP A 116 -15.71 5.24 7.13
C TRP A 116 -16.38 3.90 6.81
N ASN A 117 -17.61 3.91 6.29
CA ASN A 117 -18.33 2.69 5.92
C ASN A 117 -17.68 1.99 4.72
N GLU A 118 -17.26 2.77 3.73
CA GLU A 118 -16.56 2.28 2.54
C GLU A 118 -15.16 1.76 2.90
N ALA A 119 -14.45 2.45 3.81
CA ALA A 119 -13.18 1.98 4.36
C ALA A 119 -13.35 0.62 5.08
N GLU A 120 -14.30 0.52 6.01
CA GLU A 120 -14.58 -0.70 6.77
C GLU A 120 -14.89 -1.88 5.84
N ALA A 121 -15.76 -1.67 4.84
CA ALA A 121 -16.16 -2.73 3.92
C ALA A 121 -14.95 -3.36 3.19
N LEU A 122 -13.98 -2.54 2.78
CA LEU A 122 -12.75 -3.03 2.16
C LEU A 122 -11.79 -3.66 3.19
N GLU A 123 -11.62 -3.03 4.35
CA GLU A 123 -10.71 -3.50 5.39
C GLU A 123 -11.10 -4.86 5.97
N VAL A 124 -12.40 -5.10 6.18
CA VAL A 124 -12.92 -6.42 6.61
C VAL A 124 -12.55 -7.50 5.59
N VAL A 125 -12.79 -7.24 4.30
CA VAL A 125 -12.45 -8.20 3.24
C VAL A 125 -10.93 -8.46 3.20
N VAL A 126 -10.10 -7.41 3.25
CA VAL A 126 -8.64 -7.57 3.22
C VAL A 126 -8.14 -8.32 4.45
N MET A 127 -8.65 -8.01 5.63
CA MET A 127 -8.29 -8.68 6.88
C MET A 127 -8.60 -10.18 6.80
N GLU A 128 -9.84 -10.55 6.47
CA GLU A 128 -10.26 -11.95 6.38
C GLU A 128 -9.45 -12.71 5.33
N LYS A 129 -9.20 -12.13 4.16
CA LYS A 129 -8.39 -12.77 3.11
C LYS A 129 -6.94 -12.96 3.53
N ARG A 130 -6.30 -11.94 4.14
CA ARG A 130 -4.92 -12.09 4.64
C ARG A 130 -4.83 -13.09 5.77
N LYS A 131 -5.83 -13.12 6.66
CA LYS A 131 -5.96 -14.13 7.71
C LYS A 131 -6.01 -15.54 7.13
N GLN A 132 -6.85 -15.76 6.12
CA GLN A 132 -6.96 -17.06 5.44
C GLN A 132 -5.67 -17.48 4.73
N LEU A 133 -5.01 -16.54 4.03
CA LEU A 133 -3.87 -16.84 3.15
C LEU A 133 -2.52 -16.89 3.87
N LEU A 134 -2.34 -16.05 4.89
CA LEU A 134 -1.05 -15.82 5.55
C LEU A 134 -1.06 -16.26 7.01
N GLY A 135 -2.25 -16.45 7.60
CA GLY A 135 -2.44 -16.70 9.02
C GLY A 135 -2.61 -15.43 9.85
N ASP A 136 -3.09 -15.62 11.08
CA ASP A 136 -3.44 -14.57 12.04
C ASP A 136 -2.22 -13.75 12.48
N ASP A 137 -1.05 -14.40 12.55
CA ASP A 137 0.18 -13.82 13.11
C ASP A 137 1.03 -13.09 12.05
N HIS A 138 0.65 -13.19 10.77
CA HIS A 138 1.42 -12.59 9.71
C HIS A 138 1.40 -11.05 9.81
N PRO A 139 2.55 -10.34 9.63
CA PRO A 139 2.61 -8.89 9.76
C PRO A 139 1.56 -8.13 8.93
N HIS A 140 1.30 -8.56 7.70
CA HIS A 140 0.26 -7.97 6.86
C HIS A 140 -1.17 -8.19 7.38
N THR A 141 -1.47 -9.32 8.02
CA THR A 141 -2.77 -9.57 8.67
C THR A 141 -2.92 -8.64 9.86
N LEU A 142 -1.89 -8.55 10.71
CA LEU A 142 -1.87 -7.67 11.89
C LEU A 142 -2.00 -6.19 11.51
N THR A 143 -1.39 -5.76 10.40
CA THR A 143 -1.59 -4.40 9.87
C THR A 143 -3.03 -4.17 9.42
N SER A 144 -3.66 -5.12 8.72
CA SER A 144 -5.08 -4.99 8.35
C SER A 144 -6.00 -4.91 9.56
N MET A 145 -5.76 -5.71 10.60
CA MET A 145 -6.52 -5.64 11.86
C MET A 145 -6.36 -4.29 12.54
N ALA A 146 -5.15 -3.73 12.56
CA ALA A 146 -4.89 -2.41 13.14
C ALA A 146 -5.59 -1.28 12.37
N ASN A 147 -5.60 -1.35 11.04
CA ASN A 147 -6.31 -0.39 10.18
C ASN A 147 -7.82 -0.45 10.45
N LEU A 148 -8.42 -1.64 10.43
CA LEU A 148 -9.84 -1.85 10.74
C LEU A 148 -10.21 -1.35 12.14
N ALA A 149 -9.36 -1.60 13.13
CA ALA A 149 -9.57 -1.07 14.48
C ALA A 149 -9.53 0.47 14.54
N SER A 150 -8.68 1.11 13.72
CA SER A 150 -8.65 2.56 13.60
C SER A 150 -9.94 3.10 12.97
N THR A 151 -10.46 2.42 11.93
CA THR A 151 -11.74 2.75 11.31
C THR A 151 -12.89 2.62 12.31
N TYR A 152 -12.99 1.51 13.04
CA TYR A 152 -13.98 1.33 14.11
C TYR A 152 -13.93 2.42 15.18
N LYS A 153 -12.71 2.80 15.59
CA LYS A 153 -12.52 3.91 16.53
C LYS A 153 -13.09 5.22 15.99
N ASN A 154 -12.85 5.54 14.72
CA ASN A 154 -13.36 6.76 14.08
C ASN A 154 -14.89 6.73 13.87
N GLN A 155 -15.49 5.54 13.77
CA GLN A 155 -16.94 5.35 13.77
C GLN A 155 -17.58 5.35 15.19
N GLY A 156 -16.77 5.35 16.25
CA GLY A 156 -17.27 5.23 17.63
C GLY A 156 -17.61 3.80 18.06
N GLN A 157 -17.21 2.78 17.30
CA GLN A 157 -17.31 1.35 17.61
C GLN A 157 -16.14 0.92 18.51
N TRP A 158 -16.12 1.46 19.72
CA TRP A 158 -14.99 1.31 20.65
C TRP A 158 -14.71 -0.14 21.06
N LYS A 159 -15.76 -0.96 21.18
CA LYS A 159 -15.62 -2.36 21.63
C LYS A 159 -14.95 -3.22 20.55
N GLU A 160 -15.36 -3.03 19.30
CA GLU A 160 -14.82 -3.71 18.13
C GLU A 160 -13.36 -3.29 17.89
N ALA A 161 -13.07 -1.99 18.03
CA ALA A 161 -11.72 -1.45 17.97
C ALA A 161 -10.81 -2.03 19.06
N GLU A 162 -11.27 -2.06 20.32
CA GLU A 162 -10.52 -2.61 21.46
C GLU A 162 -10.22 -4.10 21.25
N ALA A 163 -11.22 -4.89 20.84
CA ALA A 163 -11.06 -6.32 20.60
C ALA A 163 -9.95 -6.60 19.57
N LEU A 164 -9.94 -5.89 18.43
CA LEU A 164 -8.89 -6.05 17.43
C LEU A 164 -7.52 -5.57 17.93
N GLN A 165 -7.45 -4.45 18.65
CA GLN A 165 -6.19 -3.92 19.16
C GLN A 165 -5.54 -4.83 20.20
N VAL A 166 -6.34 -5.44 21.09
CA VAL A 166 -5.84 -6.42 22.06
C VAL A 166 -5.20 -7.61 21.34
N VAL A 167 -5.88 -8.18 20.35
CA VAL A 167 -5.33 -9.30 19.56
C VAL A 167 -4.03 -8.90 18.88
N VAL A 168 -3.98 -7.74 18.20
CA VAL A 168 -2.77 -7.26 17.53
C VAL A 168 -1.60 -7.07 18.52
N MET A 169 -1.87 -6.50 19.69
CA MET A 169 -0.85 -6.27 20.73
C MET A 169 -0.29 -7.59 21.25
N GLU A 170 -1.15 -8.55 21.59
CA GLU A 170 -0.76 -9.85 22.12
C GLU A 170 0.09 -10.63 21.11
N LYS A 171 -0.33 -10.68 19.85
CA LYS A 171 0.41 -11.39 18.79
C LYS A 171 1.77 -10.75 18.51
N ARG A 172 1.85 -9.41 18.43
CA ARG A 172 3.14 -8.71 18.26
C ARG A 172 4.08 -8.97 19.44
N LYS A 173 3.56 -9.02 20.67
CA LYS A 173 4.34 -9.32 21.86
C LYS A 173 4.91 -10.75 21.84
N GLN A 174 4.11 -11.73 21.40
CA GLN A 174 4.56 -13.12 21.26
C GLN A 174 5.69 -13.23 20.24
N LEU A 175 5.51 -12.68 19.03
CA LEU A 175 6.52 -12.70 17.97
C LEU A 175 7.86 -12.08 18.41
N LEU A 176 7.80 -10.89 19.03
CA LEU A 176 9.01 -10.20 19.52
C LEU A 176 9.66 -10.91 20.72
N GLY A 177 8.87 -11.59 21.55
CA GLY A 177 9.38 -12.38 22.68
C GLY A 177 10.07 -13.67 22.25
N ASP A 178 9.53 -14.34 21.24
CA ASP A 178 10.08 -15.57 20.67
C ASP A 178 11.36 -15.30 19.88
N ASP A 179 11.42 -14.18 19.14
CA ASP A 179 12.64 -13.74 18.43
C ASP A 179 13.83 -13.50 19.38
N LEU A 180 13.57 -12.88 20.55
CA LEU A 180 14.61 -12.63 21.56
C LEU A 180 15.11 -13.92 22.22
N ASN A 181 14.22 -14.87 22.51
CA ASN A 181 14.62 -16.15 23.11
C ASN A 181 15.44 -17.02 22.15
N THR A 182 15.14 -16.96 20.85
CA THR A 182 15.86 -17.71 19.82
C THR A 182 17.29 -17.18 19.62
N ALA A 183 17.49 -15.86 19.69
CA ALA A 183 18.81 -15.23 19.58
C ALA A 183 19.75 -15.54 20.77
N VAL A 184 19.21 -15.76 21.97
CA VAL A 184 20.02 -16.09 23.17
C VAL A 184 20.56 -17.53 23.13
N LEU A 185 19.87 -18.43 22.44
CA LEU A 185 20.28 -19.84 22.33
C LEU A 185 21.37 -20.07 21.26
N GLN A 186 21.44 -19.24 20.23
CA GLN A 186 22.43 -19.37 19.15
C GLN A 186 23.82 -18.81 19.47
N HIS A 187 24.01 -18.16 20.63
CA HIS A 187 25.29 -17.64 21.11
C HIS A 187 25.90 -18.44 22.28
N ARG A 188 25.44 -19.67 22.51
CA ARG A 188 25.89 -20.54 23.62
C ARG A 188 26.68 -21.79 23.21
N GLU A 189 27.07 -21.92 21.95
CA GLU A 189 27.96 -23.00 21.46
C GLU A 189 29.31 -22.44 21.00
#